data_AF-A0A916L905-F1
#
_entry.id   AF-A0A916L905-F1
#
_cell.length_a   1.000
_cell.length_b   1.000
_cell.length_c   1.000
_cell.angle_alpha   90.00
_cell.angle_beta   90.00
_cell.angle_gamma   90.00
#
_symmetry.space_group_name_H-M   'P 1'
#
loop_
_entity.id
_entity.type
_entity.pdbx_description
1 polymer ?
#
loop_
_entity_poly.entity_id
_entity_poly.type
_entity_poly.pdbx_seq_one_letter_code
_entity_poly.pdbx_strand_id
1 'polypeptide(L)'
;MTDTNNGLRVFNKTVADGLNITMSGMSHATEFIMLIAENHWRVAEEPVEVLYTEYSKSKGQPLLNGVNIIFDGFLRGRMPR
;
A
#
# COMPACT_ATOMS: atom_id res chain seq x y z
N MET A 1 8.33 8.29 2.35
CA MET A 1 7.09 7.51 2.46
C MET A 1 7.35 6.33 3.37
N THR A 2 7.04 6.51 4.65
CA THR A 2 7.22 5.49 5.70
C THR A 2 6.10 4.44 5.69
N ASP A 3 4.88 4.83 5.30
CA ASP A 3 3.75 3.90 5.10
C ASP A 3 3.07 4.15 3.74
N THR A 4 3.43 3.33 2.75
CA THR A 4 2.88 3.40 1.40
C THR A 4 1.53 2.68 1.28
N ASN A 5 1.16 1.82 2.23
CA ASN A 5 -0.06 1.02 2.14
C ASN A 5 -1.27 1.72 2.79
N ASN A 6 -1.06 2.86 3.44
CA ASN A 6 -2.15 3.67 3.95
C ASN A 6 -2.99 4.24 2.78
N GLY A 7 -4.30 3.96 2.82
CA GLY A 7 -5.27 4.44 1.85
C GLY A 7 -5.73 5.88 2.10
N LEU A 8 -5.50 6.44 3.29
CA LEU A 8 -5.84 7.82 3.59
C LEU A 8 -4.78 8.76 3.01
N ARG A 9 -5.17 9.53 2.00
CA ARG A 9 -4.30 10.45 1.28
C ARG A 9 -5.07 11.71 0.89
N VAL A 10 -4.40 12.86 0.91
CA VAL A 10 -4.98 14.15 0.54
C VAL A 10 -4.21 14.72 -0.64
N PHE A 11 -4.94 15.20 -1.65
CA PHE A 11 -4.38 15.75 -2.87
C PHE A 11 -4.94 17.15 -3.12
N ASN A 12 -4.10 18.05 -3.63
CA ASN A 12 -4.59 19.29 -4.21
C ASN A 12 -5.11 19.04 -5.63
N LYS A 13 -5.74 20.05 -6.24
CA LYS A 13 -6.30 19.93 -7.58
C LYS A 13 -5.28 19.51 -8.63
N THR A 14 -4.08 20.10 -8.63
CA THR A 14 -3.03 19.79 -9.61
C THR A 14 -2.64 18.31 -9.58
N VAL A 15 -2.45 17.76 -8.37
CA VAL A 15 -2.12 16.35 -8.20
C VAL A 15 -3.30 15.47 -8.59
N ALA A 16 -4.51 15.81 -8.16
CA ALA A 16 -5.71 15.05 -8.48
C ALA A 16 -6.00 14.99 -10.00
N ASP A 17 -5.81 16.09 -10.72
CA ASP A 17 -6.01 16.15 -12.17
C ASP A 17 -4.94 15.34 -12.94
N GLY A 18 -3.74 15.18 -12.37
CA GLY A 18 -2.65 14.38 -12.94
C GLY A 18 -2.59 12.93 -12.45
N LEU A 19 -3.46 12.54 -11.52
CA LEU A 19 -3.45 11.23 -10.91
C LEU A 19 -4.15 10.21 -11.83
N ASN A 20 -3.36 9.43 -12.57
CA ASN A 20 -3.88 8.35 -13.40
C ASN A 20 -3.32 7.00 -12.93
N ILE A 21 -4.08 6.29 -12.11
CA ILE A 21 -3.70 5.00 -11.52
C ILE A 21 -4.24 3.88 -12.42
N THR A 22 -3.36 3.03 -12.91
CA THR A 22 -3.68 1.96 -13.86
C THR A 22 -3.43 0.57 -13.29
N MET A 23 -2.65 0.45 -12.22
CA MET A 23 -2.34 -0.83 -11.59
C MET A 23 -3.48 -1.31 -10.68
N SER A 24 -3.91 -2.55 -10.89
CA SER A 24 -4.94 -3.21 -10.08
C SER A 24 -4.37 -3.92 -8.84
N GLY A 25 -5.22 -4.21 -7.85
CA GLY A 25 -4.85 -5.04 -6.70
C GLY A 25 -3.97 -4.29 -5.70
N MET A 26 -2.95 -4.93 -5.12
CA MET A 26 -2.07 -4.31 -4.10
C MET A 26 -0.99 -3.38 -4.69
N SER A 27 -0.84 -3.33 -6.01
CA SER A 27 0.28 -2.63 -6.65
C SER A 27 0.09 -1.11 -6.76
N HIS A 28 -1.12 -0.59 -6.52
CA HIS A 28 -1.44 0.83 -6.58
C HIS A 28 -0.59 1.70 -5.63
N ALA A 29 -0.20 1.14 -4.48
CA ALA A 29 0.65 1.82 -3.51
C ALA A 29 1.99 2.26 -4.13
N THR A 30 2.60 1.39 -4.94
CA THR A 30 3.85 1.66 -5.65
C THR A 30 3.66 2.68 -6.76
N GLU A 31 2.52 2.65 -7.45
CA GLU A 31 2.21 3.60 -8.54
C GLU A 31 2.17 5.05 -8.06
N PHE A 32 1.67 5.30 -6.86
CA PHE A 32 1.76 6.62 -6.24
C PHE A 32 3.20 7.12 -6.08
N ILE A 33 4.12 6.25 -5.64
CA ILE A 33 5.52 6.64 -5.46
C ILE A 33 6.14 7.02 -6.80
N MET A 34 5.86 6.23 -7.85
CA MET A 34 6.36 6.50 -9.20
C MET A 34 5.83 7.84 -9.73
N LEU A 35 4.51 8.07 -9.65
CA LEU A 35 3.90 9.32 -10.12
C LEU A 35 4.43 10.55 -9.37
N ILE A 36 4.63 10.45 -8.05
CA ILE A 36 5.23 11.52 -7.24
C ILE A 36 6.64 11.84 -7.73
N ALA A 37 7.46 10.81 -8.00
CA ALA A 37 8.84 10.99 -8.44
C ALA A 37 8.91 11.56 -9.86
N GLU A 38 8.10 11.04 -10.78
CA GLU A 38 8.04 11.46 -12.18
C GLU A 38 7.56 12.91 -12.33
N ASN A 39 6.57 13.32 -11.54
CA ASN A 39 6.00 14.66 -11.60
C ASN A 39 6.66 15.64 -10.62
N HIS A 40 7.67 15.21 -9.87
CA HIS A 40 8.36 16.00 -8.85
C HIS A 40 7.40 16.67 -7.83
N TRP A 41 6.35 15.96 -7.43
CA TRP A 41 5.37 16.49 -6.49
C TRP A 41 5.94 16.62 -5.08
N ARG A 42 5.56 17.70 -4.39
CA ARG A 42 5.89 17.88 -2.98
C ARG A 42 5.02 16.97 -2.12
N VAL A 43 5.65 16.31 -1.14
CA VAL A 43 4.99 15.38 -0.23
C VAL A 43 5.29 15.77 1.21
N ALA A 44 4.30 15.62 2.08
CA ALA A 44 4.44 15.65 3.53
C ALA A 44 3.77 14.40 4.12
N GLU A 45 4.32 13.89 5.22
CA GLU A 45 3.73 12.80 5.99
C GLU A 45 3.07 13.38 7.24
N GLU A 46 1.82 13.02 7.47
CA GLU A 46 1.06 13.43 8.65
C GLU A 46 0.77 12.20 9.51
N PRO A 47 1.04 12.22 10.83
CA PRO A 47 0.76 11.10 11.70
C PRO A 47 -0.75 10.89 11.84
N VAL A 48 -1.20 9.64 11.71
CA VAL A 48 -2.61 9.27 11.85
C VAL A 48 -2.77 8.08 12.78
N GLU A 49 -3.88 8.04 13.51
CA GLU A 49 -4.28 6.90 14.32
C GLU A 49 -5.26 6.03 13.52
N VAL A 50 -4.92 4.74 13.36
CA VAL A 50 -5.78 3.79 12.65
C VAL A 50 -6.73 3.11 13.64
N LEU A 51 -8.03 3.40 13.51
CA LEU A 51 -9.07 2.80 14.35
C LEU A 51 -9.50 1.43 13.81
N TYR A 52 -9.13 0.37 14.53
CA TYR A 52 -9.54 -1.00 14.22
C TYR A 52 -10.86 -1.37 14.92
N THR A 53 -11.98 -1.06 14.25
CA THR A 53 -13.32 -1.49 14.70
C THR A 53 -13.57 -2.98 14.41
N GLU A 54 -14.57 -3.57 15.04
CA GLU A 54 -15.00 -4.95 14.74
C GLU A 54 -15.40 -5.12 13.27
N TYR A 55 -16.05 -4.11 12.68
CA TYR A 55 -16.31 -4.06 11.24
C TYR A 55 -15.00 -4.09 10.43
N SER A 56 -14.05 -3.21 10.73
CA SER A 56 -12.76 -3.12 10.02
C SER A 56 -11.98 -4.43 10.11
N LYS A 57 -11.95 -5.08 11.28
CA LYS A 57 -11.31 -6.39 11.47
C LYS A 57 -11.97 -7.48 10.64
N SER A 58 -13.30 -7.49 10.54
CA SER A 58 -14.04 -8.46 9.71
C SER A 58 -13.80 -8.33 8.21
N LYS A 59 -13.38 -7.14 7.74
CA LYS A 59 -13.06 -6.85 6.35
C LYS A 59 -11.56 -7.01 6.02
N GLY A 60 -10.72 -7.12 7.04
CA GLY A 60 -9.29 -7.35 6.88
C GLY A 60 -9.00 -8.70 6.24
N GLN A 61 -7.82 -8.84 5.64
CA GLN A 61 -7.36 -10.17 5.22
C GLN A 61 -7.22 -11.07 6.46
N PRO A 62 -7.71 -12.32 6.43
CA PRO A 62 -7.49 -13.26 7.52
C PRO A 62 -5.99 -13.40 7.79
N LEU A 63 -5.58 -13.36 9.06
CA LEU A 63 -4.20 -13.63 9.50
C LEU A 63 -3.65 -14.96 8.95
N LEU A 64 -4.53 -15.90 8.61
CA LEU A 64 -4.22 -17.17 7.95
C LEU A 64 -3.52 -17.00 6.60
N ASN A 65 -3.83 -15.93 5.83
CA ASN A 65 -3.09 -15.62 4.61
C ASN A 65 -1.66 -15.15 4.90
N GLY A 66 -1.43 -14.44 6.02
CA GLY A 66 -0.09 -14.06 6.47
C GLY A 66 0.78 -15.27 6.82
N VAL A 67 0.20 -16.29 7.46
CA VAL A 67 0.90 -17.57 7.72
C VAL A 67 1.28 -18.27 6.42
N ASN A 68 0.38 -18.31 5.43
CA ASN A 68 0.68 -18.89 4.12
C ASN A 68 1.81 -18.15 3.38
N ILE A 69 1.87 -16.82 3.47
CA ILE A 69 2.95 -16.02 2.87
C ILE A 69 4.30 -16.31 3.53
N ILE A 70 4.34 -16.41 4.87
CA ILE A 70 5.56 -16.78 5.60
C ILE A 70 5.99 -18.20 5.25
N PHE A 71 5.04 -19.13 5.17
CA PHE A 71 5.32 -20.52 4.83
C PHE A 71 5.81 -20.67 3.38
N ASP A 72 5.18 -19.99 2.43
CA ASP A 72 5.61 -19.96 1.02
C ASP A 72 6.99 -19.30 0.87
N GLY A 73 7.25 -18.20 1.59
CA GLY A 73 8.56 -17.55 1.63
C GLY A 73 9.65 -18.45 2.22
N PHE A 74 9.35 -19.20 3.28
CA PHE A 74 10.28 -20.15 3.89
C PHE A 74 10.53 -21.38 3.01
N LEU A 75 9.50 -21.90 2.33
CA LEU A 75 9.62 -23.02 1.40
C LEU A 75 10.38 -22.63 0.13
N ARG A 76 10.12 -21.45 -0.43
CA ARG A 76 10.88 -20.93 -1.59
C ARG A 76 12.33 -20.62 -1.28
N GLY A 77 12.66 -20.24 -0.04
CA GLY A 77 14.04 -20.07 0.42
C GLY A 77 14.85 -21.37 0.50
N ARG A 78 14.22 -22.55 0.33
CA ARG A 78 14.87 -23.87 0.46
C ARG A 78 15.00 -24.66 -0.84
N MET A 79 14.79 -24.04 -2.00
CA MET A 79 15.19 -24.66 -3.28
C MET A 79 16.59 -24.14 -3.69
N PRO A 80 17.63 -24.98 -3.65
CA PRO A 80 18.84 -24.71 -4.40
C PRO A 80 18.50 -24.73 -5.90
N ARG A 81 19.14 -23.85 -6.66
CA ARG A 81 19.10 -23.87 -8.13
C ARG A 81 19.61 -25.20 -8.67
#